data_AF-A0A3A4VM08-F1
#
_entry.id   AF-A0A3A4VM08-F1
#
_cell.length_a   1.000
_cell.length_b   1.000
_cell.length_c   1.000
_cell.angle_alpha   90.00
_cell.angle_beta   90.00
_cell.angle_gamma   90.00
#
_symmetry.space_group_name_H-M   'P 1'
#
loop_
_entity.id
_entity.type
_entity.pdbx_description
1 polymer ?
#
loop_
_entity_poly.entity_id
_entity_poly.type
_entity_poly.pdbx_seq_one_letter_code
_entity_poly.pdbx_strand_id
1 'polypeptide(L)'
;MRKEVARYSGSPDGKAITKLPLTREQIIAIRNAEKFGKELAANLPQIAQLYRDGTTSIELGKQYQEEMNIIAKGAKFSNYYAIMYALSQLIPAKEMREIGKEHMKHAGEKCRDEKLGFFGADEEKMQAARFKGLSTQRERGIGIFTSDPAKIHEAAIRRVIAQGKRPITDKEREYLLKLYNDPDFQHKSGPSKGKPDYSLIAKAMRQELKINRKEESFRTIIYLARKSQEKIA
;
A
#
# COMPACT_ATOMS: atom_id res chain seq x y z
N MET A 1 33.52 -5.66 3.99
CA MET A 1 32.54 -5.46 5.07
C MET A 1 31.27 -4.85 4.50
N ARG A 2 30.17 -5.61 4.48
CA ARG A 2 28.83 -5.16 4.07
C ARG A 2 28.23 -4.37 5.25
N LYS A 3 27.98 -3.08 5.09
CA LYS A 3 27.18 -2.31 6.05
C LYS A 3 25.75 -2.17 5.52
N GLU A 4 24.82 -2.53 6.40
CA GLU A 4 23.37 -2.51 6.24
C GLU A 4 22.87 -1.10 5.89
N VAL A 5 22.01 -1.02 4.86
CA VAL A 5 21.19 0.17 4.62
C VAL A 5 19.81 -0.08 5.20
N ALA A 6 19.65 0.35 6.45
CA ALA A 6 18.38 0.45 7.18
C ALA A 6 18.24 1.96 7.51
N ARG A 7 17.12 2.70 7.41
CA ARG A 7 15.69 2.40 7.30
C ARG A 7 15.00 3.63 6.69
N TYR A 8 14.03 3.44 5.80
CA TYR A 8 12.86 4.32 5.69
C TYR A 8 11.65 3.38 5.73
N SER A 9 11.01 3.28 6.89
CA SER A 9 9.80 2.49 7.09
C SER A 9 8.87 3.24 8.04
N GLY A 10 7.91 3.96 7.48
CA GLY A 10 6.76 4.51 8.20
C GLY A 10 5.72 3.44 8.52
N SER A 11 6.13 2.28 9.05
CA SER A 11 5.20 1.27 9.59
C SER A 11 5.34 1.25 11.12
N PRO A 12 4.24 1.42 11.88
CA PRO A 12 4.29 1.52 13.34
C PRO A 12 4.78 0.25 14.05
N ASP A 13 4.85 -0.90 13.36
CA ASP A 13 4.92 -2.20 14.03
C ASP A 13 6.24 -2.97 13.79
N GLY A 14 7.24 -2.37 13.14
CA GLY A 14 8.58 -2.95 13.00
C GLY A 14 8.65 -4.31 12.26
N LYS A 15 7.56 -4.81 11.67
CA LYS A 15 7.55 -6.06 10.92
C LYS A 15 8.15 -5.83 9.53
N ALA A 16 9.24 -6.53 9.27
CA ALA A 16 9.93 -6.53 7.99
C ALA A 16 8.97 -6.97 6.88
N ILE A 17 8.50 -6.00 6.09
CA ILE A 17 8.04 -6.26 4.73
C ILE A 17 9.23 -6.91 4.05
N THR A 18 9.12 -8.18 3.65
CA THR A 18 10.17 -8.91 2.95
C THR A 18 10.57 -8.11 1.70
N LYS A 19 11.63 -7.31 1.82
CA LYS A 19 12.19 -6.54 0.72
C LYS A 19 12.77 -7.54 -0.26
N LEU A 20 12.18 -7.63 -1.45
CA LEU A 20 12.88 -8.22 -2.59
C LEU A 20 14.26 -7.56 -2.69
N PRO A 21 15.35 -8.32 -2.88
CA PRO A 21 16.67 -7.73 -3.02
C PRO A 21 16.66 -6.77 -4.20
N LEU A 22 17.17 -5.55 -3.99
CA LEU A 22 17.27 -4.54 -5.03
C LEU A 22 18.16 -5.06 -6.18
N THR A 23 17.76 -4.80 -7.42
CA THR A 23 18.60 -5.13 -8.58
C THR A 23 19.85 -4.27 -8.60
N ARG A 24 20.87 -4.69 -9.36
CA ARG A 24 22.12 -3.93 -9.51
C ARG A 24 21.86 -2.53 -10.07
N GLU A 25 20.94 -2.41 -11.02
CA GLU A 25 20.53 -1.16 -11.64
C GLU A 25 19.85 -0.24 -10.63
N GLN A 26 18.98 -0.79 -9.77
CA GLN A 26 18.35 -0.04 -8.69
C GLN A 26 19.39 0.47 -7.68
N ILE A 27 20.38 -0.34 -7.32
CA ILE A 27 21.47 0.06 -6.44
C ILE A 27 22.30 1.20 -7.08
N ILE A 28 22.62 1.10 -8.37
CA ILE A 28 23.36 2.13 -9.10
C ILE A 28 22.53 3.43 -9.16
N ALA A 29 21.24 3.35 -9.46
CA ALA A 29 20.36 4.52 -9.50
C ALA A 29 20.28 5.23 -8.15
N ILE A 30 20.16 4.49 -7.04
CA ILE A 30 20.15 5.05 -5.68
C ILE A 30 21.48 5.74 -5.37
N ARG A 31 22.62 5.11 -5.68
CA ARG A 31 23.95 5.69 -5.45
C ARG A 31 24.17 6.95 -6.27
N ASN A 32 23.71 6.97 -7.50
CA ASN A 32 23.79 8.15 -8.36
C ASN A 32 22.93 9.29 -7.81
N ALA A 33 21.70 9.01 -7.38
CA ALA A 33 20.84 10.01 -6.74
C ALA A 33 21.46 10.58 -5.47
N GLU A 34 22.08 9.74 -4.62
CA GLU A 34 22.82 10.20 -3.43
C GLU A 34 24.00 11.09 -3.82
N LYS A 35 24.82 10.66 -4.78
CA LYS A 35 25.98 11.43 -5.23
C LYS A 35 25.56 12.80 -5.74
N PHE A 36 24.61 12.84 -6.66
CA PHE A 36 24.12 14.09 -7.25
C PHE A 36 23.38 14.95 -6.22
N GLY A 37 22.66 14.33 -5.28
CA GLY A 37 22.01 15.06 -4.20
C GLY A 37 23.01 15.77 -3.28
N LYS A 38 24.17 15.16 -2.99
CA LYS A 38 25.25 15.84 -2.24
C LYS A 38 25.83 17.01 -3.03
N GLU A 39 26.09 16.82 -4.31
CA GLU A 39 26.61 17.87 -5.19
C GLU A 39 25.60 19.03 -5.31
N LEU A 40 24.31 18.74 -5.41
CA LEU A 40 23.25 19.75 -5.41
C LEU A 40 23.15 20.49 -4.09
N ALA A 41 23.22 19.79 -2.95
CA ALA A 41 23.16 20.44 -1.64
C ALA A 41 24.34 21.40 -1.42
N ALA A 42 25.52 21.04 -1.94
CA ALA A 42 26.71 21.88 -1.85
C ALA A 42 26.65 23.11 -2.77
N ASN A 43 26.19 22.92 -4.02
CA ASN A 43 26.24 23.98 -5.04
C ASN A 43 24.98 24.86 -5.09
N LEU A 44 23.83 24.34 -4.66
CA LEU A 44 22.53 25.00 -4.74
C LEU A 44 21.76 24.93 -3.40
N PRO A 45 22.30 25.41 -2.28
CA PRO A 45 21.61 25.36 -0.98
C PRO A 45 20.27 26.12 -0.97
N GLN A 46 20.09 27.11 -1.87
CA GLN A 46 18.85 27.88 -2.02
C GLN A 46 17.62 27.03 -2.37
N ILE A 47 17.79 25.81 -2.89
CA ILE A 47 16.66 24.89 -3.15
C ILE A 47 15.87 24.57 -1.88
N ALA A 48 16.52 24.62 -0.71
CA ALA A 48 15.85 24.40 0.56
C ALA A 48 14.87 25.52 0.89
N GLN A 49 15.25 26.77 0.63
CA GLN A 49 14.36 27.90 0.86
C GLN A 49 13.20 27.91 -0.14
N LEU A 50 13.49 27.67 -1.42
CA LEU A 50 12.44 27.54 -2.44
C LEU A 50 11.44 26.43 -2.10
N TYR A 51 11.92 25.33 -1.52
CA TYR A 51 11.05 24.25 -1.03
C TYR A 51 10.20 24.68 0.18
N ARG A 52 10.75 25.46 1.12
CA ARG A 52 9.97 26.04 2.23
C ARG A 52 8.90 27.01 1.73
N ASP A 53 9.21 27.76 0.67
CA ASP A 53 8.34 28.79 0.10
C ASP A 53 7.21 28.20 -0.77
N GLY A 54 7.10 26.88 -0.86
CA GLY A 54 6.00 26.19 -1.55
C GLY A 54 6.38 25.51 -2.86
N THR A 55 7.63 25.65 -3.34
CA THR A 55 8.05 25.03 -4.60
C THR A 55 8.22 23.52 -4.41
N THR A 56 7.51 22.71 -5.19
CA THR A 56 7.59 21.25 -5.03
C THR A 56 8.91 20.69 -5.53
N SER A 57 9.31 19.52 -5.05
CA SER A 57 10.54 18.85 -5.53
C SER A 57 10.48 18.47 -7.02
N ILE A 58 9.28 18.32 -7.58
CA ILE A 58 9.09 18.12 -9.02
C ILE A 58 9.36 19.42 -9.79
N GLU A 59 8.85 20.55 -9.29
CA GLU A 59 9.07 21.87 -9.90
C GLU A 59 10.53 22.29 -9.81
N LEU A 60 11.18 22.10 -8.66
CA LEU A 60 12.62 22.30 -8.52
C LEU A 60 13.40 21.42 -9.51
N GLY A 61 12.94 20.19 -9.76
CA GLY A 61 13.53 19.26 -10.73
C GLY A 61 13.44 19.72 -12.17
N LYS A 62 12.43 20.52 -12.49
CA LYS A 62 12.28 21.17 -13.79
C LYS A 62 13.08 22.46 -13.86
N GLN A 63 13.01 23.28 -12.81
CA GLN A 63 13.69 24.58 -12.75
C GLN A 63 15.20 24.44 -12.88
N TYR A 64 15.78 23.45 -12.20
CA TYR A 64 17.22 23.19 -12.22
C TYR A 64 17.60 22.04 -13.16
N GLN A 65 16.79 21.77 -14.18
CA GLN A 65 16.98 20.61 -15.04
C GLN A 65 18.32 20.66 -15.80
N GLU A 66 18.78 21.84 -16.21
CA GLU A 66 20.03 21.99 -16.97
C GLU A 66 21.26 21.80 -16.07
N GLU A 67 21.27 22.44 -14.90
CA GLU A 67 22.28 22.24 -13.87
C GLU A 67 22.31 20.79 -13.42
N MET A 68 21.14 20.16 -13.29
CA MET A 68 21.03 18.73 -12.99
C MET A 68 21.45 17.85 -14.15
N ASN A 69 21.29 18.24 -15.41
CA ASN A 69 21.80 17.45 -16.53
C ASN A 69 23.32 17.51 -16.62
N ILE A 70 23.92 18.64 -16.23
CA ILE A 70 25.37 18.81 -16.09
C ILE A 70 25.90 17.94 -14.93
N ILE A 71 25.24 18.01 -13.77
CA ILE A 71 25.61 17.27 -12.55
C ILE A 71 25.33 15.77 -12.70
N ALA A 72 24.13 15.40 -13.15
CA ALA A 72 23.62 14.04 -13.26
C ALA A 72 23.89 13.34 -14.59
N LYS A 73 24.65 13.99 -15.50
CA LYS A 73 25.08 13.46 -16.80
C LYS A 73 23.96 12.80 -17.63
N GLY A 74 22.79 13.44 -17.68
CA GLY A 74 21.66 13.02 -18.53
C GLY A 74 20.75 11.92 -17.97
N ALA A 75 20.89 11.49 -16.71
CA ALA A 75 20.00 10.50 -16.10
C ALA A 75 18.65 11.13 -15.65
N LYS A 76 17.71 11.33 -16.59
CA LYS A 76 16.39 11.98 -16.34
C LYS A 76 15.63 11.48 -15.09
N PHE A 77 15.66 10.19 -14.79
CA PHE A 77 14.98 9.62 -13.62
C PHE A 77 15.68 9.90 -12.29
N SER A 78 16.93 10.35 -12.30
CA SER A 78 17.72 10.61 -11.10
C SER A 78 17.53 12.02 -10.53
N ASN A 79 17.05 12.98 -11.32
CA ASN A 79 16.95 14.39 -10.92
C ASN A 79 15.98 14.59 -9.74
N TYR A 80 14.80 13.97 -9.80
CA TYR A 80 13.82 14.02 -8.69
C TYR A 80 14.40 13.44 -7.39
N TYR A 81 15.00 12.25 -7.46
CA TYR A 81 15.58 11.61 -6.29
C TYR A 81 16.82 12.34 -5.76
N ALA A 82 17.59 12.96 -6.65
CA ALA A 82 18.73 13.79 -6.28
C ALA A 82 18.27 15.05 -5.53
N ILE A 83 17.19 15.72 -5.95
CA ILE A 83 16.59 16.83 -5.19
C ILE A 83 16.11 16.37 -3.83
N MET A 84 15.35 15.27 -3.78
CA MET A 84 14.84 14.76 -2.51
C MET A 84 15.99 14.42 -1.55
N TYR A 85 17.10 13.89 -2.07
CA TYR A 85 18.30 13.66 -1.30
C TYR A 85 18.96 14.97 -0.86
N ALA A 86 19.11 15.95 -1.75
CA ALA A 86 19.70 17.25 -1.45
C ALA A 86 18.92 17.98 -0.34
N LEU A 87 17.59 18.05 -0.47
CA LEU A 87 16.71 18.61 0.55
C LEU A 87 16.87 17.87 1.88
N SER A 88 17.09 16.55 1.88
CA SER A 88 17.26 15.79 3.13
C SER A 88 18.57 16.11 3.87
N GLN A 89 19.55 16.68 3.17
CA GLN A 89 20.78 17.21 3.77
C GLN A 89 20.60 18.64 4.28
N LEU A 90 19.76 19.43 3.63
CA LEU A 90 19.58 20.86 3.89
C LEU A 90 18.44 21.18 4.87
N ILE A 91 17.47 20.28 5.01
CA ILE A 91 16.26 20.47 5.81
C ILE A 91 16.13 19.31 6.82
N PRO A 92 15.95 19.58 8.11
CA PRO A 92 15.64 18.56 9.11
C PRO A 92 14.46 17.68 8.72
N ALA A 93 14.57 16.37 8.96
CA ALA A 93 13.57 15.40 8.53
C ALA A 93 12.16 15.65 9.09
N LYS A 94 12.06 16.26 10.29
CA LYS A 94 10.77 16.64 10.88
C LYS A 94 10.10 17.77 10.07
N GLU A 95 10.86 18.83 9.81
CA GLU A 95 10.42 20.00 9.04
C GLU A 95 10.01 19.60 7.61
N MET A 96 10.84 18.78 6.95
CA MET A 96 10.52 18.27 5.60
C MET A 96 9.20 17.49 5.55
N ARG A 97 8.87 16.72 6.61
CA ARG A 97 7.58 16.00 6.67
C ARG A 97 6.41 16.95 6.86
N GLU A 98 6.59 18.06 7.55
CA GLU A 98 5.54 19.06 7.78
C GLU A 98 5.27 19.82 6.48
N ILE A 99 6.30 20.36 5.83
CA ILE A 99 6.21 21.03 4.52
C ILE A 99 5.63 20.07 3.47
N GLY A 100 6.09 18.81 3.45
CA GLY A 100 5.61 17.82 2.49
C GLY A 100 4.10 17.52 2.61
N LYS A 101 3.52 17.60 3.82
CA LYS A 101 2.07 17.47 4.01
C LYS A 101 1.33 18.66 3.42
N GLU A 102 1.87 19.85 3.60
CA GLU A 102 1.29 21.09 3.07
C GLU A 102 1.32 21.11 1.54
N HIS A 103 2.46 20.74 0.93
CA HIS A 103 2.56 20.57 -0.52
C HIS A 103 1.56 19.57 -1.07
N MET A 104 1.36 18.43 -0.39
CA MET A 104 0.37 17.43 -0.79
C MET A 104 -1.06 17.96 -0.69
N LYS A 105 -1.37 18.76 0.33
CA LYS A 105 -2.67 19.42 0.49
C LYS A 105 -2.90 20.40 -0.65
N HIS A 106 -1.94 21.29 -0.91
CA HIS A 106 -2.03 22.28 -1.97
C HIS A 106 -2.10 21.65 -3.37
N ALA A 107 -1.33 20.60 -3.63
CA ALA A 107 -1.44 19.84 -4.87
C ALA A 107 -2.83 19.19 -5.03
N GLY A 108 -3.42 18.69 -3.95
CA GLY A 108 -4.77 18.16 -3.93
C GLY A 108 -5.84 19.22 -4.23
N GLU A 109 -5.68 20.42 -3.67
CA GLU A 109 -6.55 21.58 -3.93
C GLU A 109 -6.42 22.02 -5.39
N LYS A 110 -5.20 22.21 -5.89
CA LYS A 110 -4.93 22.57 -7.29
C LYS A 110 -5.51 21.54 -8.26
N CYS A 111 -5.31 20.24 -8.02
CA CYS A 111 -5.89 19.20 -8.86
C CYS A 111 -7.43 19.25 -8.88
N ARG A 112 -8.07 19.65 -7.77
CA ARG A 112 -9.51 19.83 -7.71
C ARG A 112 -9.95 21.05 -8.50
N ASP A 113 -9.30 22.18 -8.29
CA ASP A 113 -9.67 23.47 -8.88
C ASP A 113 -9.45 23.48 -10.40
N GLU A 114 -8.32 22.91 -10.86
CA GLU A 114 -7.99 22.77 -12.27
C GLU A 114 -8.69 21.58 -12.94
N LYS A 115 -9.53 20.84 -12.21
CA LYS A 115 -10.21 19.62 -12.70
C LYS A 115 -9.22 18.66 -13.36
N LEU A 116 -8.12 18.37 -12.68
CA LEU A 116 -7.09 17.44 -13.15
C LEU A 116 -7.29 16.04 -12.55
N GLY A 117 -6.81 15.04 -13.27
CA GLY A 117 -6.86 13.64 -12.82
C GLY A 117 -8.29 13.17 -12.55
N PHE A 118 -8.55 12.67 -11.34
CA PHE A 118 -9.88 12.18 -10.95
C PHE A 118 -10.93 13.30 -10.89
N PHE A 119 -10.55 14.54 -10.56
CA PHE A 119 -11.50 15.64 -10.35
C PHE A 119 -12.04 16.26 -11.65
N GLY A 120 -11.42 16.00 -12.80
CA GLY A 120 -11.97 16.36 -14.12
C GLY A 120 -12.09 15.20 -15.09
N ALA A 121 -12.01 13.97 -14.59
CA ALA A 121 -12.38 12.81 -15.38
C ALA A 121 -13.92 12.78 -15.50
N ASP A 122 -14.41 12.78 -16.74
CA ASP A 122 -15.77 12.40 -17.04
C ASP A 122 -15.99 10.89 -16.78
N GLU A 123 -17.26 10.47 -16.75
CA GLU A 123 -17.65 9.07 -16.48
C GLU A 123 -16.95 8.09 -17.46
N GLU A 124 -16.74 8.53 -18.71
CA GLU A 124 -16.09 7.74 -19.75
C GLU A 124 -14.59 7.56 -19.49
N LYS A 125 -13.86 8.61 -19.12
CA LYS A 125 -12.45 8.54 -18.72
C LYS A 125 -12.27 7.76 -17.43
N MET A 126 -13.20 7.87 -16.48
CA MET A 126 -13.19 7.06 -15.27
C MET A 126 -13.43 5.58 -15.57
N GLN A 127 -14.39 5.27 -16.45
CA GLN A 127 -14.61 3.90 -16.91
C GLN A 127 -13.38 3.37 -17.65
N ALA A 128 -12.82 4.13 -18.59
CA ALA A 128 -11.61 3.74 -19.32
C ALA A 128 -10.43 3.48 -18.37
N ALA A 129 -10.23 4.29 -17.33
CA ALA A 129 -9.18 4.07 -16.33
C ALA A 129 -9.42 2.79 -15.50
N ARG A 130 -10.67 2.54 -15.09
CA ARG A 130 -11.06 1.30 -14.38
C ARG A 130 -10.86 0.06 -15.26
N PHE A 131 -11.32 0.13 -16.51
CA PHE A 131 -11.19 -0.95 -17.49
C PHE A 131 -9.74 -1.21 -17.87
N LYS A 132 -8.92 -0.17 -18.05
CA LYS A 132 -7.49 -0.32 -18.35
C LYS A 132 -6.73 -0.93 -17.17
N GLY A 133 -7.07 -0.55 -15.94
CA GLY A 133 -6.52 -1.18 -14.73
C GLY A 133 -6.87 -2.66 -14.64
N LEU A 134 -8.13 -3.01 -14.89
CA LEU A 134 -8.61 -4.40 -14.90
C LEU A 134 -8.06 -5.21 -16.08
N SER A 135 -7.97 -4.64 -17.27
CA SER A 135 -7.42 -5.31 -18.47
C SER A 135 -5.95 -5.59 -18.27
N THR A 136 -5.17 -4.64 -17.75
CA THR A 136 -3.75 -4.83 -17.45
C THR A 136 -3.54 -5.90 -16.38
N GLN A 137 -4.40 -5.95 -15.36
CA GLN A 137 -4.37 -7.03 -14.36
C GLN A 137 -4.75 -8.39 -14.96
N ARG A 138 -5.70 -8.41 -15.89
CA ARG A 138 -6.12 -9.61 -16.61
C ARG A 138 -5.04 -10.14 -17.55
N GLU A 139 -4.47 -9.29 -18.39
CA GLU A 139 -3.37 -9.61 -19.31
C GLU A 139 -2.13 -10.11 -18.57
N ARG A 140 -1.83 -9.53 -17.41
CA ARG A 140 -0.69 -9.96 -16.58
C ARG A 140 -1.01 -11.13 -15.65
N GLY A 141 -2.25 -11.61 -15.63
CA GLY A 141 -2.70 -12.67 -14.72
C GLY A 141 -2.44 -12.35 -13.25
N ILE A 142 -2.70 -11.10 -12.84
CA ILE A 142 -2.45 -10.59 -11.47
C ILE A 142 -3.78 -10.49 -10.72
N GLY A 143 -3.77 -10.79 -9.43
CA GLY A 143 -4.95 -10.64 -8.56
C GLY A 143 -6.01 -11.70 -8.86
N ILE A 144 -7.28 -11.29 -9.01
CA ILE A 144 -8.40 -12.24 -9.25
C ILE A 144 -8.38 -12.88 -10.64
N PHE A 145 -7.56 -12.36 -11.56
CA PHE A 145 -7.45 -12.84 -12.94
C PHE A 145 -6.28 -13.80 -13.16
N THR A 146 -5.54 -14.14 -12.11
CA THR A 146 -4.60 -15.26 -12.18
C THR A 146 -5.37 -16.57 -12.27
N SER A 147 -4.92 -17.51 -13.11
CA SER A 147 -5.51 -18.84 -13.24
C SER A 147 -5.14 -19.78 -12.08
N ASP A 148 -4.25 -19.34 -11.18
CA ASP A 148 -3.75 -20.10 -10.05
C ASP A 148 -4.48 -19.72 -8.74
N PRO A 149 -5.35 -20.59 -8.20
CA PRO A 149 -6.08 -20.34 -6.97
C PRO A 149 -5.18 -20.02 -5.77
N ALA A 150 -3.96 -20.57 -5.73
CA ALA A 150 -3.02 -20.30 -4.64
C ALA A 150 -2.52 -18.85 -4.67
N LYS A 151 -2.27 -18.29 -5.87
CA LYS A 151 -1.87 -16.89 -6.04
C LYS A 151 -3.00 -15.91 -5.71
N ILE A 152 -4.25 -16.27 -6.02
CA ILE A 152 -5.43 -15.49 -5.57
C ILE A 152 -5.47 -15.47 -4.04
N HIS A 153 -5.28 -16.62 -3.40
CA HIS A 153 -5.31 -16.75 -1.96
C HIS A 153 -4.19 -15.95 -1.29
N GLU A 154 -2.97 -16.04 -1.84
CA GLU A 154 -1.81 -15.28 -1.36
C GLU A 154 -2.03 -13.76 -1.49
N ALA A 155 -2.55 -13.30 -2.62
CA ALA A 155 -2.88 -11.89 -2.81
C ALA A 155 -3.93 -11.39 -1.81
N ALA A 156 -4.94 -12.22 -1.51
CA ALA A 156 -5.94 -11.91 -0.49
C ALA A 156 -5.33 -11.81 0.91
N ILE A 157 -4.43 -12.74 1.28
CA ILE A 157 -3.70 -12.70 2.56
C ILE A 157 -2.85 -11.43 2.66
N ARG A 158 -2.08 -11.11 1.61
CA ARG A 158 -1.24 -9.89 1.56
C ARG A 158 -2.08 -8.63 1.75
N ARG A 159 -3.27 -8.55 1.14
CA ARG A 159 -4.20 -7.43 1.31
C ARG A 159 -4.66 -7.29 2.77
N VAL A 160 -5.01 -8.39 3.43
CA VAL A 160 -5.45 -8.37 4.83
C VAL A 160 -4.32 -7.88 5.74
N ILE A 161 -3.09 -8.34 5.50
CA ILE A 161 -1.89 -7.88 6.23
C ILE A 161 -1.64 -6.39 5.99
N ALA A 162 -1.72 -5.92 4.75
CA ALA A 162 -1.51 -4.51 4.41
C ALA A 162 -2.54 -3.56 5.07
N GLN A 163 -3.72 -4.08 5.41
CA GLN A 163 -4.74 -3.36 6.18
C GLN A 163 -4.50 -3.41 7.71
N GLY A 164 -3.36 -3.94 8.17
CA GLY A 164 -3.05 -4.11 9.59
C GLY A 164 -3.88 -5.20 10.29
N LYS A 165 -4.55 -6.07 9.52
CA LYS A 165 -5.40 -7.14 10.06
C LYS A 165 -4.66 -8.47 10.02
N ARG A 166 -4.94 -9.34 11.00
CA ARG A 166 -4.44 -10.71 11.00
C ARG A 166 -5.22 -11.54 9.95
N PRO A 167 -4.57 -12.31 9.06
CA PRO A 167 -5.25 -13.33 8.25
C PRO A 167 -5.91 -14.39 9.13
N ILE A 168 -6.96 -15.05 8.63
CA ILE A 168 -7.49 -16.25 9.30
C ILE A 168 -6.61 -17.44 8.93
N THR A 169 -6.29 -18.30 9.90
CA THR A 169 -5.54 -19.54 9.65
C THR A 169 -6.48 -20.68 9.24
N ASP A 170 -5.93 -21.77 8.70
CA ASP A 170 -6.74 -22.93 8.32
C ASP A 170 -7.40 -23.57 9.55
N LYS A 171 -6.67 -23.71 10.66
CA LYS A 171 -7.22 -24.18 11.95
C LYS A 171 -8.40 -23.32 12.43
N GLU A 172 -8.32 -22.01 12.26
CA GLU A 172 -9.39 -21.09 12.63
C GLU A 172 -10.60 -21.22 11.71
N ARG A 173 -10.35 -21.46 10.42
CA ARG A 173 -11.40 -21.70 9.43
C ARG A 173 -12.13 -23.01 9.71
N GLU A 174 -11.39 -24.08 9.98
CA GLU A 174 -11.95 -25.40 10.31
C GLU A 174 -12.79 -25.35 11.58
N TYR A 175 -12.27 -24.74 12.64
CA TYR A 175 -13.02 -24.59 13.89
C TYR A 175 -14.28 -23.75 13.70
N LEU A 176 -14.20 -22.67 12.92
CA LEU A 176 -15.35 -21.84 12.58
C LEU A 176 -16.42 -22.61 11.79
N LEU A 177 -16.01 -23.46 10.84
CA LEU A 177 -16.93 -24.32 10.09
C LEU A 177 -17.57 -25.39 10.99
N LYS A 178 -16.82 -25.95 11.93
CA LYS A 178 -17.35 -26.89 12.94
C LYS A 178 -18.46 -26.23 13.75
N LEU A 179 -18.20 -25.04 14.31
CA LEU A 179 -19.19 -24.28 15.08
C LEU A 179 -20.41 -23.89 14.23
N TYR A 180 -20.19 -23.54 12.96
CA TYR A 180 -21.30 -23.18 12.07
C TYR A 180 -22.28 -24.34 11.82
N ASN A 181 -21.78 -25.57 11.70
CA ASN A 181 -22.59 -26.76 11.46
C ASN A 181 -23.17 -27.37 12.75
N ASP A 182 -22.71 -26.90 13.91
CA ASP A 182 -23.13 -27.42 15.20
C ASP A 182 -24.50 -26.86 15.60
N PRO A 183 -25.51 -27.71 15.84
CA PRO A 183 -26.85 -27.28 16.26
C PRO A 183 -26.87 -26.41 17.53
N ASP A 184 -25.87 -26.52 18.41
CA ASP A 184 -25.77 -25.73 19.64
C ASP A 184 -25.37 -24.28 19.42
N PHE A 185 -24.82 -24.00 18.26
CA PHE A 185 -24.47 -22.66 17.81
C PHE A 185 -25.47 -22.12 16.80
N GLN A 186 -26.68 -22.68 16.75
CA GLN A 186 -27.80 -22.19 15.96
C GLN A 186 -28.87 -21.56 16.85
N HIS A 187 -29.60 -20.60 16.31
CA HIS A 187 -30.75 -20.03 17.01
C HIS A 187 -31.80 -21.12 17.27
N LYS A 188 -32.18 -21.29 18.53
CA LYS A 188 -33.13 -22.33 18.96
C LYS A 188 -34.60 -21.91 18.78
N SER A 189 -34.88 -20.61 18.69
CA SER A 189 -36.24 -20.06 18.57
C SER A 189 -36.30 -18.83 17.65
N GLY A 190 -37.51 -18.45 17.25
CA GLY A 190 -37.78 -17.23 16.47
C GLY A 190 -37.57 -17.38 14.95
N PRO A 191 -37.64 -16.26 14.19
CA PRO A 191 -37.57 -16.25 12.72
C PRO A 191 -36.23 -16.75 12.14
N SER A 192 -35.21 -16.82 12.98
CA SER A 192 -33.88 -17.31 12.64
C SER A 192 -33.62 -18.74 13.10
N LYS A 193 -34.63 -19.47 13.57
CA LYS A 193 -34.47 -20.85 14.06
C LYS A 193 -33.75 -21.73 13.02
N GLY A 194 -32.74 -22.47 13.47
CA GLY A 194 -31.90 -23.32 12.62
C GLY A 194 -30.86 -22.57 11.78
N LYS A 195 -30.80 -21.23 11.86
CA LYS A 195 -29.70 -20.44 11.32
C LYS A 195 -28.59 -20.29 12.37
N PRO A 196 -27.32 -20.16 11.94
CA PRO A 196 -26.20 -19.98 12.86
C PRO A 196 -26.31 -18.69 13.66
N ASP A 197 -26.09 -18.80 14.96
CA ASP A 197 -25.97 -17.68 15.90
C ASP A 197 -24.52 -17.21 15.94
N TYR A 198 -24.23 -16.16 15.16
CA TYR A 198 -22.89 -15.62 15.03
C TYR A 198 -22.33 -15.01 16.32
N SER A 199 -23.19 -14.66 17.29
CA SER A 199 -22.72 -14.13 18.57
C SER A 199 -22.18 -15.26 19.44
N LEU A 200 -22.88 -16.39 19.50
CA LEU A 200 -22.39 -17.61 20.16
C LEU A 200 -21.10 -18.14 19.52
N ILE A 201 -21.05 -18.17 18.18
CA ILE A 201 -19.85 -18.58 17.44
C ILE A 201 -18.68 -17.63 17.75
N ALA A 202 -18.89 -16.32 17.72
CA ALA A 202 -17.84 -15.35 18.04
C ALA A 202 -17.34 -15.49 19.48
N LYS A 203 -18.23 -15.81 20.44
CA LYS A 203 -17.88 -16.06 21.84
C LYS A 203 -17.01 -17.31 21.97
N ALA A 204 -17.37 -18.43 21.34
CA ALA A 204 -16.57 -19.65 21.34
C ALA A 204 -15.20 -19.43 20.66
N MET A 205 -15.15 -18.72 19.54
CA MET A 205 -13.89 -18.36 18.86
C MET A 205 -12.97 -17.51 19.75
N ARG A 206 -13.53 -16.62 20.58
CA ARG A 206 -12.76 -15.84 21.57
C ARG A 206 -12.26 -16.70 22.73
N GLN A 207 -13.07 -17.63 23.22
CA GLN A 207 -12.71 -18.49 24.35
C GLN A 207 -11.64 -19.50 23.96
N GLU A 208 -11.82 -20.21 22.85
CA GLU A 208 -10.94 -21.31 22.45
C GLU A 208 -9.65 -20.83 21.80
N LEU A 209 -9.75 -19.84 20.90
CA LEU A 209 -8.63 -19.41 20.05
C LEU A 209 -8.11 -18.00 20.39
N LYS A 210 -8.67 -17.35 21.42
CA LYS A 210 -8.29 -15.98 21.86
C LYS A 210 -8.37 -14.94 20.73
N ILE A 211 -9.33 -15.10 19.81
CA ILE A 211 -9.47 -14.24 18.63
C ILE A 211 -10.41 -13.08 18.91
N ASN A 212 -9.88 -11.86 18.94
CA ASN A 212 -10.69 -10.65 19.10
C ASN A 212 -11.08 -10.05 17.75
N ARG A 213 -12.10 -10.64 17.09
CA ARG A 213 -12.70 -10.11 15.85
C ARG A 213 -14.17 -9.72 16.08
N LYS A 214 -14.66 -8.80 15.23
CA LYS A 214 -16.08 -8.43 15.17
C LYS A 214 -16.91 -9.57 14.59
N GLU A 215 -18.15 -9.71 15.05
CA GLU A 215 -19.09 -10.76 14.62
C GLU A 215 -19.28 -10.80 13.10
N GLU A 216 -19.40 -9.62 12.48
CA GLU A 216 -19.54 -9.45 11.03
C GLU A 216 -18.40 -10.10 10.23
N SER A 217 -17.19 -10.12 10.80
CA SER A 217 -16.03 -10.74 10.14
C SER A 217 -16.21 -12.25 10.01
N PHE A 218 -16.87 -12.91 10.96
CA PHE A 218 -17.11 -14.35 10.91
C PHE A 218 -18.15 -14.72 9.84
N ARG A 219 -19.19 -13.89 9.64
CA ARG A 219 -20.16 -14.07 8.54
C ARG A 219 -19.47 -14.13 7.18
N THR A 220 -18.61 -13.15 6.88
CA THR A 220 -17.89 -13.10 5.60
C THR A 220 -16.96 -14.30 5.43
N ILE A 221 -16.25 -14.70 6.49
CA ILE A 221 -15.31 -15.82 6.46
C ILE A 221 -16.03 -17.15 6.20
N ILE A 222 -17.15 -17.40 6.89
CA ILE A 222 -17.98 -18.59 6.70
C ILE A 222 -18.53 -18.67 5.29
N TYR A 223 -19.05 -17.55 4.77
CA TYR A 223 -19.54 -17.48 3.39
C TYR A 223 -18.45 -17.87 2.38
N LEU A 224 -17.24 -17.33 2.54
CA LEU A 224 -16.10 -17.66 1.67
C LEU A 224 -15.65 -19.11 1.81
N ALA A 225 -15.63 -19.64 3.04
CA ALA A 225 -15.24 -21.03 3.31
C ALA A 225 -16.23 -22.02 2.67
N ARG A 226 -17.54 -21.75 2.73
CA ARG A 226 -18.57 -22.57 2.07
C ARG A 226 -18.43 -22.52 0.55
N LYS A 227 -18.27 -21.33 -0.04
CA LYS A 227 -18.08 -21.19 -1.49
C LYS A 227 -16.82 -21.90 -2.00
N SER A 228 -15.78 -22.03 -1.16
CA SER A 228 -14.59 -22.82 -1.53
C SER A 228 -14.85 -24.32 -1.50
N GLN A 229 -15.71 -24.81 -0.59
CA GLN A 229 -16.09 -26.23 -0.54
C GLN A 229 -17.03 -26.62 -1.69
N GLU A 230 -17.97 -25.74 -2.06
CA GLU A 230 -18.90 -25.94 -3.18
C GLU A 230 -18.24 -25.93 -4.57
N LYS A 231 -16.99 -25.45 -4.69
CA LYS A 231 -16.22 -25.48 -5.95
C LYS A 231 -15.30 -26.70 -6.09
N ILE A 232 -15.16 -27.48 -5.03
CA ILE A 232 -14.29 -28.68 -4.97
C ILE A 232 -15.13 -29.96 -5.09
N ALA A 233 -16.46 -29.87 -4.91
CA ALA A 233 -17.43 -30.93 -5.19
C ALA A 233 -17.96 -30.82 -6.63
#